data_AF-A0A1G0AP87-F1
#
_entry.id   AF-A0A1G0AP87-F1
#
_cell.length_a   1.000
_cell.length_b   1.000
_cell.length_c   1.000
_cell.angle_alpha   90.00
_cell.angle_beta   90.00
_cell.angle_gamma   90.00
#
_symmetry.space_group_name_H-M   'P 1'
#
loop_
_entity.id
_entity.type
_entity.pdbx_description
1 polymer ?
#
loop_
_entity_poly.entity_id
_entity_poly.type
_entity_poly.pdbx_seq_one_letter_code
_entity_poly.pdbx_strand_id
1 'polypeptide(L)'
;MALRALTPGKAAYCSECGAETLPEADACSECGKAFEGFMDALLCPICNAVNPIESTECARCAARFPEPTVAEPLPPRAAGSAEEEYLRKILQLSRQKAKARGAPTEPPAGVEPEPEPRSLTEDAESDDLERALWRLAEPFDKMLQTRRRRLEQMESLIDRARKRIKGLEGSSNPLEIREREELKKQIEDLLLEKEDILRLQEGLVEMENTYRSILRMQQEELRARETSLRGRLDAFRKELESRERVFGQLKERESDMVRREDEFRRLVNRLHEREKELGQREELLREKARLLDERHHALSEAEVDLERRRWDLQQKASALAAGKGLESTIMVRAPDEEMHELRSRLTELEEQMEQATEERNRLNEERAHLATLQADVKDVMKILDDLLGELSEEKIRTFAKSDKFALYEKVLDRLEL
;
A
#
# COMPACT_ATOMS: atom_id res chain seq x y z
N MET A 1 15.33 -8.14 37.88
CA MET A 1 14.30 -7.11 37.62
C MET A 1 14.72 -6.40 36.35
N ALA A 2 13.80 -6.10 35.45
CA ALA A 2 14.13 -5.50 34.15
C ALA A 2 13.77 -4.01 34.11
N LEU A 3 14.40 -3.26 33.22
CA LEU A 3 14.01 -1.89 32.88
C LEU A 3 13.27 -1.88 31.54
N ARG A 4 12.34 -0.95 31.40
CA ARG A 4 11.64 -0.71 30.14
C ARG A 4 12.46 0.27 29.30
N ALA A 5 13.06 -0.23 28.23
CA ALA A 5 13.94 0.51 27.36
C ALA A 5 13.12 1.24 26.28
N LEU A 6 13.06 2.57 26.34
CA LEU A 6 12.33 3.42 25.41
C LEU A 6 13.25 3.92 24.31
N THR A 7 12.89 3.64 23.05
CA THR A 7 13.60 4.19 21.89
C THR A 7 13.10 5.58 21.53
N PRO A 8 13.88 6.39 20.77
CA PRO A 8 13.45 7.72 20.32
C PRO A 8 12.12 7.71 19.53
N GLY A 9 11.77 6.58 18.91
CA GLY A 9 10.50 6.35 18.21
C GLY A 9 9.33 5.95 19.12
N LYS A 10 9.48 6.01 20.45
CA LYS A 10 8.50 5.58 21.47
C LYS A 10 8.16 4.09 21.50
N ALA A 11 8.94 3.24 20.82
CA ALA A 11 8.83 1.79 20.99
C ALA A 11 9.55 1.35 22.28
N ALA A 12 8.94 0.42 23.02
CA ALA A 12 9.41 -0.04 24.32
C ALA A 12 9.93 -1.49 24.24
N TYR A 13 11.10 -1.74 24.81
CA TYR A 13 11.75 -3.05 24.81
C TYR A 13 12.14 -3.48 26.23
N CYS A 14 12.28 -4.79 26.45
CA CYS A 14 12.82 -5.30 27.69
C CYS A 14 14.35 -5.16 27.70
N SER A 15 14.92 -4.50 28.72
CA SER A 15 16.37 -4.31 28.84
C SER A 15 17.17 -5.62 28.99
N GLU A 16 16.51 -6.70 29.44
CA GLU A 16 17.17 -7.97 29.75
C GLU A 16 17.14 -8.97 28.59
N CYS A 17 15.97 -9.17 27.96
CA CYS A 17 15.85 -10.12 26.84
C CYS A 17 15.76 -9.45 25.46
N GLY A 18 15.57 -8.13 25.40
CA GLY A 18 15.43 -7.39 24.14
C GLY A 18 14.09 -7.56 23.43
N ALA A 19 13.12 -8.24 24.05
CA ALA A 19 11.79 -8.43 23.48
C ALA A 19 11.01 -7.11 23.42
N GLU A 20 10.18 -6.95 22.39
CA GLU A 20 9.25 -5.81 22.27
C GLU A 20 8.15 -5.92 23.32
N THR A 21 7.82 -4.80 23.96
CA THR A 21 6.92 -4.73 25.10
C THR A 21 5.97 -3.56 24.95
N LEU A 22 4.76 -3.68 25.52
CA LEU A 22 3.84 -2.56 25.56
C LEU A 22 4.34 -1.49 26.54
N PRO A 23 4.18 -0.19 26.24
CA PRO A 23 4.64 0.90 27.09
C PRO A 23 3.97 0.93 28.47
N GLU A 24 2.86 0.22 28.68
CA GLU A 24 2.10 0.15 29.93
C GLU A 24 2.20 -1.22 30.65
N ALA A 25 2.90 -2.21 30.09
CA ALA A 25 2.92 -3.57 30.65
C ALA A 25 3.79 -3.71 31.91
N ASP A 26 3.26 -4.20 33.02
CA ASP A 26 3.99 -4.34 34.31
C ASP A 26 5.16 -5.35 34.31
N ALA A 27 5.15 -6.31 33.38
CA ALA A 27 6.20 -7.32 33.24
C ALA A 27 6.44 -7.69 31.76
N CYS A 28 7.62 -8.20 31.46
CA CYS A 28 7.96 -8.68 30.12
C CYS A 28 7.23 -10.00 29.82
N SER A 29 6.53 -10.06 28.69
CA SER A 29 5.80 -11.25 28.23
C SER A 29 6.71 -12.44 27.92
N GLU A 30 7.95 -12.19 27.49
CA GLU A 30 8.89 -13.26 27.13
C GLU A 30 9.72 -13.76 28.30
N CYS A 31 10.33 -12.86 29.08
CA CYS A 31 11.23 -13.29 30.17
C CYS A 31 10.57 -13.30 31.56
N GLY A 32 9.31 -12.85 31.66
CA GLY A 32 8.51 -12.87 32.90
C GLY A 32 8.97 -11.91 33.99
N LYS A 33 9.98 -11.07 33.73
CA LYS A 33 10.52 -10.12 34.72
C LYS A 33 9.66 -8.86 34.82
N ALA A 34 9.35 -8.44 36.05
CA ALA A 34 8.69 -7.18 36.32
C ALA A 34 9.58 -5.99 35.95
N PHE A 35 8.95 -4.91 35.47
CA PHE A 35 9.62 -3.65 35.13
C PHE A 35 9.65 -2.70 36.34
N GLU A 36 10.84 -2.24 36.72
CA GLU A 36 11.04 -1.31 37.86
C GLU A 36 11.29 0.14 37.44
N GLY A 37 11.09 0.47 36.15
CA GLY A 37 11.26 1.82 35.64
C GLY A 37 11.55 1.86 34.14
N PHE A 38 11.93 3.04 33.68
CA PHE A 38 12.22 3.33 32.27
C PHE A 38 13.70 3.72 32.10
N MET A 39 14.27 3.37 30.95
CA MET A 39 15.57 3.85 30.51
C MET A 39 15.50 4.26 29.05
N ASP A 40 16.21 5.33 28.66
CA ASP A 40 16.34 5.70 27.26
C ASP A 40 17.35 4.78 26.57
N ALA A 41 16.96 4.21 25.44
CA ALA A 41 17.74 3.19 24.75
C ALA A 41 17.78 3.40 23.24
N LEU A 42 18.85 2.91 22.62
CA LEU A 42 18.97 2.75 21.18
C LEU A 42 19.08 1.26 20.82
N LEU A 43 18.60 0.92 19.63
CA LEU A 43 18.81 -0.39 19.05
C LEU A 43 20.08 -0.38 18.22
N CYS A 44 20.90 -1.43 18.37
CA CYS A 44 22.06 -1.60 17.52
C CYS A 44 21.62 -1.87 16.07
N PRO A 45 22.06 -1.08 15.08
CA PRO A 45 21.66 -1.29 13.68
C PRO A 45 22.20 -2.60 13.09
N ILE A 46 23.19 -3.22 13.74
CA ILE A 46 23.84 -4.44 13.26
C ILE A 46 23.19 -5.70 13.87
N CYS A 47 22.97 -5.71 15.18
CA CYS A 47 22.52 -6.91 15.90
C CYS A 47 21.20 -6.75 16.64
N ASN A 48 20.56 -5.58 16.49
CA ASN A 48 19.29 -5.20 17.11
C ASN A 48 19.25 -5.32 18.64
N ALA A 49 20.42 -5.34 19.29
CA ALA A 49 20.50 -5.34 20.75
C ALA A 49 20.10 -3.96 21.32
N VAL A 50 19.39 -3.98 22.45
CA VAL A 50 19.02 -2.79 23.21
C VAL A 50 20.25 -2.29 23.98
N ASN A 51 20.61 -1.03 23.81
CA ASN A 51 21.73 -0.39 24.52
C ASN A 51 21.26 0.95 25.11
N PRO A 52 21.74 1.38 26.29
CA PRO A 52 21.48 2.71 26.83
C PRO A 52 21.86 3.82 25.84
N ILE A 53 21.10 4.93 25.80
CA ILE A 53 21.34 6.05 24.86
C ILE A 53 22.76 6.64 24.94
N GLU A 54 23.39 6.55 26.10
CA GLU A 54 24.75 7.03 26.36
C GLU A 54 25.85 6.03 25.95
N SER A 55 25.49 4.85 25.46
CA SER A 55 26.47 3.84 25.05
C SER A 55 27.21 4.29 23.80
N THR A 56 28.54 4.24 23.84
CA THR A 56 29.40 4.51 22.68
C THR A 56 29.67 3.26 21.83
N GLU A 57 29.36 2.08 22.37
CA GLU A 57 29.49 0.80 21.68
C GLU A 57 28.38 -0.18 22.10
N CYS A 58 28.06 -1.10 21.20
CA CYS A 58 27.04 -2.12 21.45
C CYS A 58 27.56 -3.20 22.40
N ALA A 59 26.84 -3.44 23.51
CA ALA A 59 27.18 -4.47 24.49
C ALA A 59 27.20 -5.91 23.93
N ARG A 60 26.50 -6.16 22.81
CA ARG A 60 26.40 -7.51 22.20
C ARG A 60 27.40 -7.76 21.07
N CYS A 61 27.73 -6.75 20.27
CA CYS A 61 28.57 -6.92 19.07
C CYS A 61 29.76 -5.96 18.99
N ALA A 62 29.97 -5.11 19.99
CA ALA A 62 31.03 -4.10 20.07
C ALA A 62 31.05 -3.09 18.90
N ALA A 63 29.95 -2.98 18.14
CA ALA A 63 29.80 -1.96 17.11
C ALA A 63 29.75 -0.56 17.74
N ARG A 64 30.57 0.36 17.25
CA ARG A 64 30.61 1.74 17.76
C ARG A 64 29.39 2.53 17.27
N PHE A 65 28.76 3.25 18.18
CA PHE A 65 27.69 4.18 17.85
C PHE A 65 28.29 5.53 17.40
N PRO A 66 27.69 6.20 16.40
CA PRO A 66 28.12 7.54 16.02
C PRO A 66 27.94 8.49 17.20
N GLU A 67 28.99 9.21 17.59
CA GLU A 67 28.92 10.18 18.68
C GLU A 67 27.87 11.27 18.36
N PRO A 68 27.03 11.66 19.34
CA PRO A 68 26.09 12.75 19.15
C PRO A 68 26.87 14.07 19.10
N THR A 69 27.20 14.53 17.89
CA THR A 69 27.70 15.88 17.67
C THR A 69 26.64 16.87 18.14
N VAL A 70 27.01 17.64 19.16
CA VAL A 70 26.27 18.78 19.70
C VAL A 70 25.89 19.72 18.55
N ALA A 71 24.60 20.06 18.53
CA ALA A 71 23.94 20.86 17.51
C ALA A 71 24.67 22.18 17.18
N GLU A 72 25.07 22.34 15.91
CA GLU A 72 25.22 23.65 15.28
C GLU A 72 23.86 24.11 14.71
N PRO A 73 23.53 25.40 14.82
CA PRO A 73 22.22 25.92 14.40
C PRO A 73 22.07 25.87 12.88
N LEU A 74 20.97 25.24 12.45
CA LEU A 74 20.55 25.09 11.05
C LEU A 74 20.53 26.44 10.29
N PRO A 75 21.12 26.53 9.08
CA PRO A 75 20.77 27.56 8.11
C PRO A 75 19.40 27.21 7.46
N PRO A 76 18.71 28.20 6.87
CA PRO A 76 17.32 28.05 6.46
C PRO A 76 17.17 27.04 5.30
N ARG A 77 16.08 26.26 5.38
CA ARG A 77 15.59 25.29 4.39
C ARG A 77 15.79 25.77 2.95
N ALA A 78 16.78 25.21 2.27
CA ALA A 78 16.76 25.05 0.83
C ALA A 78 16.15 23.67 0.51
N ALA A 79 15.21 23.65 -0.43
CA ALA A 79 14.50 22.46 -0.87
C ALA A 79 15.45 21.42 -1.48
N GLY A 80 15.42 20.21 -0.94
CA GLY A 80 16.19 19.05 -1.38
C GLY A 80 17.02 18.47 -0.23
N SER A 81 16.54 17.40 0.40
CA SER A 81 17.36 16.66 1.38
C SER A 81 18.59 16.07 0.67
N ALA A 82 19.70 15.88 1.39
CA ALA A 82 20.90 15.23 0.85
C ALA A 82 20.60 13.83 0.25
N GLU A 83 19.52 13.19 0.72
CA GLU A 83 18.97 11.96 0.16
C GLU A 83 18.33 12.15 -1.22
N GLU A 84 17.63 13.26 -1.47
CA GLU A 84 17.11 13.60 -2.81
C GLU A 84 18.23 13.89 -3.80
N GLU A 85 19.30 14.56 -3.38
CA GLU A 85 20.49 14.75 -4.22
C GLU A 85 21.19 13.43 -4.52
N TYR A 86 21.29 12.54 -3.53
CA TYR A 86 21.83 11.20 -3.70
C TYR A 86 20.98 10.35 -4.66
N LEU A 87 19.65 10.38 -4.52
CA LEU A 87 18.71 9.69 -5.41
C LEU A 87 18.74 10.27 -6.84
N ARG A 88 18.82 11.61 -7.00
CA ARG A 88 19.01 12.24 -8.30
C ARG A 88 20.32 11.82 -8.95
N LYS A 89 21.39 11.66 -8.17
CA LYS A 89 22.70 11.21 -8.64
C LYS A 89 22.68 9.75 -9.07
N ILE A 90 22.00 8.87 -8.33
CA ILE A 90 21.76 7.47 -8.74
C ILE A 90 20.95 7.38 -10.03
N LEU A 91 19.88 8.17 -10.15
CA LEU A 91 19.03 8.19 -11.36
C LEU A 91 19.75 8.78 -12.58
N GLN A 92 20.67 9.74 -12.38
CA GLN A 92 21.53 10.23 -13.46
C GLN A 92 22.55 9.17 -13.89
N LEU A 93 23.17 8.46 -12.94
CA LEU A 93 24.13 7.38 -13.24
C LEU A 93 23.44 6.22 -13.97
N SER A 94 22.20 5.86 -13.62
CA SER A 94 21.44 4.83 -14.33
C SER A 94 21.06 5.27 -15.75
N ARG A 95 20.67 6.53 -15.95
CA ARG A 95 20.42 7.10 -17.29
C ARG A 95 21.69 7.20 -18.14
N GLN A 96 22.83 7.55 -17.56
CA GLN A 96 24.12 7.56 -18.25
C GLN A 96 24.56 6.14 -18.62
N LYS A 97 24.35 5.15 -17.74
CA LYS A 97 24.63 3.74 -18.01
C LYS A 97 23.68 3.13 -19.06
N ALA A 98 22.43 3.58 -19.10
CA ALA A 98 21.48 3.22 -20.16
C ALA A 98 21.83 3.89 -21.51
N LYS A 99 22.27 5.15 -21.51
CA LYS A 99 22.78 5.83 -22.72
C LYS A 99 24.08 5.22 -23.24
N ALA A 100 24.97 4.79 -22.34
CA ALA A 100 26.19 4.06 -22.70
C ALA A 100 25.92 2.65 -23.27
N ARG A 101 24.71 2.10 -23.05
CA ARG A 101 24.26 0.82 -23.63
C ARG A 101 23.57 0.96 -24.98
N GLY A 102 23.42 2.18 -25.52
CA GLY A 102 22.89 2.43 -26.86
C GLY A 102 21.39 2.14 -27.01
N ALA A 103 20.69 3.02 -27.72
CA ALA A 103 19.36 2.74 -28.26
C ALA A 103 19.48 1.75 -29.44
N PRO A 104 18.43 0.97 -29.76
CA PRO A 104 18.52 -0.17 -30.66
C PRO A 104 18.74 0.29 -32.11
N THR A 105 19.91 -0.01 -32.65
CA THR A 105 20.08 -0.20 -34.09
C THR A 105 19.78 -1.66 -34.42
N GLU A 106 19.01 -1.85 -35.49
CA GLU A 106 18.60 -3.15 -36.03
C GLU A 106 19.76 -4.15 -36.09
N PRO A 107 19.54 -5.44 -35.74
CA PRO A 107 20.59 -6.43 -35.72
C PRO A 107 20.96 -6.85 -37.15
N PRO A 108 22.26 -6.95 -37.51
CA PRO A 108 22.66 -7.73 -38.67
C PRO A 108 22.41 -9.22 -38.38
N ALA A 109 21.84 -9.91 -39.37
CA ALA A 109 21.54 -11.33 -39.31
C ALA A 109 22.79 -12.16 -38.95
N GLY A 110 22.66 -13.07 -37.98
CA GLY A 110 23.58 -14.19 -37.84
C GLY A 110 24.29 -14.39 -36.49
N VAL A 111 23.82 -13.80 -35.39
CA VAL A 111 24.32 -14.18 -34.05
C VAL A 111 23.15 -14.73 -33.25
N GLU A 112 23.27 -16.01 -32.88
CA GLU A 112 22.33 -16.71 -32.01
C GLU A 112 22.14 -15.95 -30.69
N PRO A 113 20.91 -15.88 -30.15
CA PRO A 113 20.67 -15.20 -28.89
C PRO A 113 21.40 -15.95 -27.77
N GLU A 114 22.32 -15.27 -27.09
CA GLU A 114 22.74 -15.67 -25.75
C GLU A 114 21.48 -15.85 -24.89
N PRO A 115 21.38 -16.95 -24.13
CA PRO A 115 20.21 -17.19 -23.32
C PRO A 115 20.14 -16.13 -22.23
N GLU A 116 18.98 -15.51 -22.11
CA GLU A 116 18.50 -14.86 -20.89
C GLU A 116 18.89 -15.71 -19.66
N PRO A 117 19.14 -15.10 -18.47
CA PRO A 117 19.52 -15.86 -17.29
C PRO A 117 18.40 -16.85 -16.98
N ARG A 118 18.65 -18.10 -17.41
CA ARG A 118 17.78 -19.23 -17.23
C ARG A 118 17.47 -19.30 -15.75
N SER A 119 16.19 -19.44 -15.44
CA SER A 119 15.72 -20.04 -14.18
C SER A 119 16.74 -21.07 -13.72
N LEU A 120 17.39 -20.80 -12.58
CA LEU A 120 18.20 -21.80 -11.89
C LEU A 120 17.29 -23.02 -11.71
N THR A 121 17.50 -24.03 -12.55
CA THR A 121 16.78 -25.29 -12.49
C THR A 121 17.16 -25.90 -11.15
N GLU A 122 16.18 -25.96 -10.25
CA GLU A 122 16.29 -26.49 -8.88
C GLU A 122 16.90 -27.91 -8.85
N ASP A 123 16.78 -28.63 -9.96
CA ASP A 123 17.36 -29.96 -10.18
C ASP A 123 18.91 -29.94 -10.26
N ALA A 124 19.51 -28.90 -10.85
CA ALA A 124 20.96 -28.82 -11.03
C ALA A 124 21.69 -28.53 -9.71
N GLU A 125 21.12 -27.66 -8.86
CA GLU A 125 21.68 -27.35 -7.54
C GLU A 125 21.40 -28.48 -6.53
N SER A 126 20.28 -29.20 -6.67
CA SER A 126 19.99 -30.41 -5.89
C SER A 126 21.01 -31.51 -6.18
N ASP A 127 21.34 -31.74 -7.45
CA ASP A 127 22.31 -32.75 -7.88
C ASP A 127 23.75 -32.42 -7.42
N ASP A 128 24.15 -31.14 -7.47
CA ASP A 128 25.48 -30.72 -7.02
C ASP A 128 25.64 -30.85 -5.50
N LEU A 129 24.57 -30.64 -4.74
CA LEU A 129 24.58 -30.82 -3.30
C LEU A 129 24.52 -32.30 -2.91
N GLU A 130 23.77 -33.16 -3.62
CA GLU A 130 23.86 -34.61 -3.43
C GLU A 130 25.30 -35.10 -3.66
N ARG A 131 25.96 -34.62 -4.72
CA ARG A 131 27.39 -34.90 -4.95
C ARG A 131 28.27 -34.41 -3.78
N ALA A 132 27.95 -33.27 -3.17
CA ALA A 132 28.67 -32.76 -1.99
C ALA A 132 28.42 -33.62 -0.74
N LEU A 133 27.20 -34.11 -0.53
CA LEU A 133 26.87 -35.06 0.55
C LEU A 133 27.61 -36.39 0.37
N TRP A 134 27.76 -36.86 -0.86
CA TRP A 134 28.58 -38.04 -1.17
C TRP A 134 30.08 -37.81 -0.90
N ARG A 135 30.60 -36.60 -1.11
CA ARG A 135 31.98 -36.23 -0.74
C ARG A 135 32.20 -36.17 0.77
N LEU A 136 31.18 -35.79 1.53
CA LEU A 136 31.22 -35.77 3.01
C LEU A 136 31.24 -37.18 3.62
N ALA A 137 30.69 -38.19 2.92
CA ALA A 137 30.74 -39.58 3.35
C ALA A 137 32.08 -40.28 3.05
N GLU A 138 32.86 -39.75 2.09
CA GLU A 138 34.12 -40.33 1.64
C GLU A 138 35.16 -40.63 2.77
N PRO A 139 35.30 -39.79 3.81
CA PRO A 139 36.17 -40.10 4.95
C PRO A 139 35.67 -41.27 5.80
N PHE A 140 34.35 -41.41 5.97
CA PHE A 140 33.74 -42.55 6.68
C PHE A 140 33.96 -43.84 5.91
N ASP A 141 33.77 -43.82 4.60
CA ASP A 141 34.01 -44.97 3.72
C ASP A 141 35.47 -45.42 3.76
N LYS A 142 36.43 -44.50 3.67
CA LYS A 142 37.88 -44.81 3.79
C LYS A 142 38.21 -45.44 5.15
N MET A 143 37.62 -44.93 6.22
CA MET A 143 37.78 -45.46 7.58
C MET A 143 37.17 -46.86 7.74
N LEU A 144 35.99 -47.10 7.15
CA LEU A 144 35.34 -48.42 7.15
C LEU A 144 36.14 -49.43 6.34
N GLN A 145 36.63 -49.04 5.16
CA GLN A 145 37.49 -49.89 4.31
C GLN A 145 38.81 -50.26 5.00
N THR A 146 39.45 -49.31 5.68
CA THR A 146 40.69 -49.57 6.43
C THR A 146 40.45 -50.56 7.57
N ARG A 147 39.33 -50.41 8.29
CA ARG A 147 38.93 -51.34 9.36
C ARG A 147 38.57 -52.73 8.82
N ARG A 148 37.87 -52.83 7.68
CA ARG A 148 37.60 -54.13 7.01
C ARG A 148 38.89 -54.86 6.66
N ARG A 149 39.86 -54.17 6.06
CA ARG A 149 41.18 -54.77 5.77
C ARG A 149 41.90 -55.24 7.03
N ARG A 150 41.81 -54.49 8.14
CA ARG A 150 42.39 -54.92 9.43
C ARG A 150 41.70 -56.17 9.99
N LEU A 151 40.37 -56.25 9.91
CA LEU A 151 39.61 -57.43 10.31
C LEU A 151 40.02 -58.67 9.49
N GLU A 152 40.13 -58.53 8.16
CA GLU A 152 40.60 -59.61 7.28
C GLU A 152 42.03 -60.06 7.63
N GLN A 153 42.93 -59.11 7.94
CA GLN A 153 44.29 -59.43 8.39
C GLN A 153 44.28 -60.19 9.72
N MET A 154 43.46 -59.78 10.68
CA MET A 154 43.33 -60.45 11.97
C MET A 154 42.74 -61.86 11.81
N GLU A 155 41.73 -62.04 10.96
CA GLU A 155 41.19 -63.37 10.63
C GLU A 155 42.25 -64.28 10.03
N SER A 156 43.09 -63.76 9.13
CA SER A 156 44.21 -64.52 8.56
C SER A 156 45.26 -64.95 9.60
N LEU A 157 45.47 -64.14 10.65
CA LEU A 157 46.41 -64.44 11.74
C LEU A 157 45.81 -65.47 12.69
N ILE A 158 44.53 -65.32 13.04
CA ILE A 158 43.78 -66.28 13.84
C ILE A 158 43.76 -67.65 13.14
N ASP A 159 43.48 -67.70 11.84
CA ASP A 159 43.47 -68.97 11.08
C ASP A 159 44.85 -69.63 11.02
N ARG A 160 45.92 -68.85 10.88
CA ARG A 160 47.30 -69.35 10.92
C ARG A 160 47.66 -69.89 12.31
N ALA A 161 47.32 -69.17 13.37
CA ALA A 161 47.55 -69.59 14.75
C ALA A 161 46.75 -70.85 15.10
N ARG A 162 45.48 -70.94 14.67
CA ARG A 162 44.64 -72.14 14.82
C ARG A 162 45.22 -73.36 14.11
N LYS A 163 45.70 -73.19 12.86
CA LYS A 163 46.38 -74.26 12.11
C LYS A 163 47.65 -74.73 12.82
N ARG A 164 48.44 -73.78 13.36
CA ARG A 164 49.66 -74.09 14.11
C ARG A 164 49.36 -74.84 15.41
N ILE A 165 48.38 -74.39 16.19
CA ILE A 165 47.90 -75.08 17.40
C ILE A 165 47.49 -76.51 17.08
N LYS A 166 46.70 -76.72 16.02
CA LYS A 166 46.25 -78.06 15.58
C LYS A 166 47.42 -78.98 15.20
N GLY A 167 48.50 -78.43 14.63
CA GLY A 167 49.72 -79.17 14.34
C GLY A 167 50.52 -79.58 15.59
N LEU A 168 50.39 -78.82 16.69
CA LEU A 168 51.12 -79.04 17.94
C LEU A 168 50.34 -79.91 18.96
N GLU A 169 49.07 -80.23 18.69
CA GLU A 169 48.14 -80.89 19.61
C GLU A 169 48.56 -82.29 20.09
N GLY A 170 49.38 -83.00 19.31
CA GLY A 170 49.90 -84.33 19.66
C GLY A 170 51.34 -84.35 20.18
N SER A 171 52.00 -83.20 20.30
CA SER A 171 53.39 -83.13 20.76
C SER A 171 53.48 -83.31 22.28
N SER A 172 54.46 -84.08 22.74
CA SER A 172 54.79 -84.22 24.17
C SER A 172 55.97 -83.34 24.59
N ASN A 173 56.43 -82.45 23.69
CA ASN A 173 57.57 -81.59 23.93
C ASN A 173 57.13 -80.37 24.78
N PRO A 174 57.75 -80.12 25.95
CA PRO A 174 57.33 -79.03 26.84
C PRO A 174 57.43 -77.63 26.21
N LEU A 175 58.30 -77.44 25.22
CA LEU A 175 58.41 -76.17 24.48
C LEU A 175 57.22 -75.94 23.54
N GLU A 176 56.75 -77.00 22.87
CA GLU A 176 55.60 -76.94 21.96
C GLU A 176 54.28 -76.76 22.71
N ILE A 177 54.19 -77.27 23.95
CA ILE A 177 53.06 -77.01 24.86
C ILE A 177 53.00 -75.52 25.24
N ARG A 178 54.15 -74.89 25.55
CA ARG A 178 54.21 -73.44 25.83
C ARG A 178 53.86 -72.61 24.60
N GLU A 179 54.40 -72.94 23.42
CA GLU A 179 54.06 -72.28 22.16
C GLU A 179 52.54 -72.34 21.90
N ARG A 180 51.91 -73.49 22.16
CA ARG A 180 50.46 -73.64 22.04
C ARG A 180 49.67 -72.73 22.99
N GLU A 181 50.09 -72.61 24.24
CA GLU A 181 49.43 -71.75 25.22
C GLU A 181 49.61 -70.26 24.88
N GLU A 182 50.78 -69.86 24.39
CA GLU A 182 51.06 -68.51 23.91
C GLU A 182 50.20 -68.17 22.67
N LEU A 183 50.09 -69.09 21.71
CA LEU A 183 49.22 -68.92 20.53
C LEU A 183 47.73 -68.83 20.92
N LYS A 184 47.29 -69.55 21.96
CA LYS A 184 45.91 -69.44 22.47
C LYS A 184 45.65 -68.06 23.06
N LYS A 185 46.57 -67.54 23.89
CA LYS A 185 46.47 -66.18 24.44
C LYS A 185 46.46 -65.12 23.33
N GLN A 186 47.34 -65.25 22.34
CA GLN A 186 47.34 -64.35 21.17
C GLN A 186 46.03 -64.39 20.38
N ILE A 187 45.38 -65.55 20.26
CA ILE A 187 44.05 -65.63 19.64
C ILE A 187 42.99 -64.93 20.49
N GLU A 188 43.00 -65.10 21.82
CA GLU A 188 42.08 -64.41 22.72
C GLU A 188 42.22 -62.90 22.63
N ASP A 189 43.45 -62.37 22.65
CA ASP A 189 43.73 -60.93 22.50
C ASP A 189 43.24 -60.40 21.13
N LEU A 190 43.50 -61.13 20.04
CA LEU A 190 43.03 -60.75 18.70
C LEU A 190 41.51 -60.80 18.57
N LEU A 191 40.82 -61.69 19.29
CA LEU A 191 39.36 -61.74 19.28
C LEU A 191 38.76 -60.53 20.02
N LEU A 192 39.34 -60.11 21.14
CA LEU A 192 38.94 -58.89 21.84
C LEU A 192 39.15 -57.64 20.97
N GLU A 193 40.34 -57.51 20.35
CA GLU A 193 40.58 -56.42 19.40
C GLU A 193 39.60 -56.44 18.21
N LYS A 194 39.20 -57.62 17.74
CA LYS A 194 38.23 -57.77 16.65
C LYS A 194 36.87 -57.24 17.07
N GLU A 195 36.41 -57.59 18.27
CA GLU A 195 35.15 -57.10 18.83
C GLU A 195 35.16 -55.57 18.99
N ASP A 196 36.26 -55.00 19.47
CA ASP A 196 36.41 -53.55 19.60
C ASP A 196 36.36 -52.83 18.24
N ILE A 197 37.00 -53.39 17.20
CA ILE A 197 36.94 -52.84 15.85
C ILE A 197 35.51 -52.90 15.29
N LEU A 198 34.77 -53.98 15.54
CA LEU A 198 33.38 -54.12 15.11
C LEU A 198 32.47 -53.08 15.78
N ARG A 199 32.60 -52.88 17.09
CA ARG A 199 31.86 -51.82 17.81
C ARG A 199 32.16 -50.43 17.25
N LEU A 200 33.42 -50.16 16.90
CA LEU A 200 33.81 -48.90 16.26
C LEU A 200 33.23 -48.76 14.85
N GLN A 201 33.08 -49.86 14.09
CA GLN A 201 32.42 -49.83 12.78
C GLN A 201 30.93 -49.51 12.91
N GLU A 202 30.23 -50.12 13.87
CA GLU A 202 28.82 -49.83 14.16
C GLU A 202 28.63 -48.35 14.50
N GLY A 203 29.43 -47.82 15.44
CA GLY A 203 29.38 -46.39 15.80
C GLY A 203 29.68 -45.45 14.62
N LEU A 204 30.57 -45.83 13.69
CA LEU A 204 30.83 -45.02 12.49
C LEU A 204 29.66 -44.99 11.51
N VAL A 205 28.98 -46.12 11.33
CA VAL A 205 27.80 -46.19 10.47
C VAL A 205 26.64 -45.39 11.07
N GLU A 206 26.46 -45.45 12.40
CA GLU A 206 25.47 -44.63 13.10
C GLU A 206 25.78 -43.14 12.99
N MET A 207 27.04 -42.74 13.16
CA MET A 207 27.45 -41.35 12.94
C MET A 207 27.20 -40.91 11.50
N GLU A 208 27.56 -41.71 10.50
CA GLU A 208 27.30 -41.38 9.09
C GLU A 208 25.79 -41.17 8.84
N ASN A 209 24.95 -42.07 9.36
CA ASN A 209 23.50 -41.98 9.21
C ASN A 209 22.93 -40.72 9.88
N THR A 210 23.38 -40.40 11.10
CA THR A 210 22.94 -39.19 11.81
C THR A 210 23.38 -37.92 11.09
N TYR A 211 24.63 -37.85 10.58
CA TYR A 211 25.10 -36.72 9.77
C TYR A 211 24.27 -36.55 8.49
N ARG A 212 24.01 -37.64 7.75
CA ARG A 212 23.15 -37.58 6.55
C ARG A 212 21.74 -37.12 6.88
N SER A 213 21.17 -37.57 8.01
CA SER A 213 19.84 -37.16 8.47
C SER A 213 19.77 -35.66 8.79
N ILE A 214 20.75 -35.15 9.55
CA ILE A 214 20.83 -33.72 9.90
C ILE A 214 20.97 -32.85 8.65
N LEU A 215 21.82 -33.26 7.71
CA LEU A 215 22.03 -32.49 6.47
C LEU A 215 20.78 -32.44 5.61
N ARG A 216 20.02 -33.54 5.50
CA ARG A 216 18.73 -33.56 4.80
C ARG A 216 17.70 -32.67 5.48
N MET A 217 17.57 -32.74 6.81
CA MET A 217 16.68 -31.88 7.58
C MET A 217 17.01 -30.39 7.36
N GLN A 218 18.28 -30.02 7.43
CA GLN A 218 18.73 -28.65 7.18
C GLN A 218 18.41 -28.20 5.74
N GLN A 219 18.56 -29.08 4.76
CA GLN A 219 18.24 -28.80 3.37
C GLN A 219 16.73 -28.57 3.18
N GLU A 220 15.88 -29.41 3.79
CA GLU A 220 14.42 -29.25 3.75
C GLU A 220 13.97 -27.94 4.41
N GLU A 221 14.56 -27.58 5.56
CA GLU A 221 14.30 -26.31 6.23
C GLU A 221 14.70 -25.11 5.38
N LEU A 222 15.88 -25.15 4.74
CA LEU A 222 16.33 -24.08 3.86
C LEU A 222 15.42 -23.95 2.64
N ARG A 223 15.03 -25.06 2.01
CA ARG A 223 14.06 -25.07 0.90
C ARG A 223 12.71 -24.51 1.30
N ALA A 224 12.20 -24.88 2.48
CA ALA A 224 10.93 -24.34 2.98
C ALA A 224 11.01 -22.82 3.25
N ARG A 225 12.14 -22.33 3.77
CA ARG A 225 12.37 -20.89 3.96
C ARG A 225 12.49 -20.17 2.63
N GLU A 226 13.17 -20.76 1.65
CA GLU A 226 13.32 -20.19 0.32
C GLU A 226 11.96 -20.10 -0.39
N THR A 227 11.17 -21.17 -0.39
CA THR A 227 9.83 -21.16 -1.00
C THR A 227 8.90 -20.16 -0.31
N SER A 228 8.96 -20.04 1.02
CA SER A 228 8.25 -19.02 1.78
C SER A 228 8.68 -17.59 1.40
N LEU A 229 9.98 -17.35 1.24
CA LEU A 229 10.51 -16.05 0.82
C LEU A 229 10.12 -15.71 -0.62
N ARG A 230 10.23 -16.66 -1.54
CA ARG A 230 9.77 -16.50 -2.93
C ARG A 230 8.28 -16.18 -2.98
N GLY A 231 7.45 -16.91 -2.23
CA GLY A 231 6.01 -16.62 -2.14
C GLY A 231 5.71 -15.21 -1.61
N ARG A 232 6.47 -14.73 -0.61
CA ARG A 232 6.35 -13.34 -0.13
C ARG A 232 6.80 -12.32 -1.17
N LEU A 233 7.89 -12.56 -1.88
CA LEU A 233 8.37 -11.68 -2.95
C LEU A 233 7.36 -11.58 -4.09
N ASP A 234 6.74 -12.69 -4.48
CA ASP A 234 5.70 -12.69 -5.52
C ASP A 234 4.42 -11.98 -5.05
N ALA A 235 4.07 -12.09 -3.78
CA ALA A 235 2.97 -11.32 -3.19
C ALA A 235 3.28 -9.81 -3.22
N PHE A 236 4.47 -9.40 -2.81
CA PHE A 236 4.91 -8.00 -2.89
C PHE A 236 4.94 -7.48 -4.33
N ARG A 237 5.41 -8.29 -5.28
CA ARG A 237 5.39 -7.93 -6.70
C ARG A 237 3.96 -7.68 -7.20
N LYS A 238 3.02 -8.58 -6.89
CA LYS A 238 1.61 -8.42 -7.25
C LYS A 238 0.97 -7.20 -6.59
N GLU A 239 1.35 -6.89 -5.34
CA GLU A 239 0.87 -5.71 -4.64
C GLU A 239 1.43 -4.41 -5.25
N LEU A 240 2.70 -4.41 -5.68
CA LEU A 240 3.26 -3.28 -6.41
C LEU A 240 2.55 -3.07 -7.75
N GLU A 241 2.30 -4.14 -8.51
CA GLU A 241 1.55 -4.05 -9.76
C GLU A 241 0.11 -3.56 -9.54
N SER A 242 -0.55 -3.98 -8.47
CA SER A 242 -1.91 -3.51 -8.16
C SER A 242 -1.91 -2.03 -7.77
N ARG A 243 -0.94 -1.59 -6.95
CA ARG A 243 -0.76 -0.18 -6.58
C ARG A 243 -0.42 0.69 -7.79
N GLU A 244 0.41 0.21 -8.71
CA GLU A 244 0.71 0.92 -9.96
C GLU A 244 -0.53 1.09 -10.84
N ARG A 245 -1.40 0.07 -10.93
CA ARG A 245 -2.68 0.17 -11.64
C ARG A 245 -3.62 1.19 -11.00
N VAL A 246 -3.76 1.15 -9.67
CA VAL A 246 -4.59 2.12 -8.93
C VAL A 246 -4.04 3.54 -9.10
N PHE A 247 -2.72 3.71 -9.02
CA PHE A 247 -2.08 4.99 -9.27
C PHE A 247 -2.33 5.50 -10.70
N GLY A 248 -2.28 4.60 -11.70
CA GLY A 248 -2.64 4.92 -13.08
C GLY A 248 -4.08 5.43 -13.21
N GLN A 249 -5.04 4.73 -12.61
CA GLN A 249 -6.45 5.14 -12.62
C GLN A 249 -6.69 6.47 -11.92
N LEU A 250 -6.04 6.70 -10.78
CA LEU A 250 -6.13 7.98 -10.05
C LEU A 250 -5.58 9.13 -10.89
N LYS A 251 -4.46 8.90 -11.58
CA LYS A 251 -3.86 9.90 -12.48
C LYS A 251 -4.75 10.23 -13.67
N GLU A 252 -5.45 9.24 -14.23
CA GLU A 252 -6.45 9.46 -15.29
C GLU A 252 -7.62 10.31 -14.75
N ARG A 253 -8.17 9.96 -13.58
CA ARG A 253 -9.23 10.73 -12.91
C ARG A 253 -8.81 12.17 -12.60
N GLU A 254 -7.58 12.37 -12.13
CA GLU A 254 -7.01 13.70 -11.90
C GLU A 254 -6.97 14.49 -13.20
N SER A 255 -6.51 13.88 -14.30
CA SER A 255 -6.46 14.54 -15.60
C SER A 255 -7.84 14.95 -16.12
N ASP A 256 -8.87 14.14 -15.87
CA ASP A 256 -10.24 14.45 -16.25
C ASP A 256 -10.84 15.55 -15.37
N MET A 257 -10.52 15.57 -14.07
CA MET A 257 -10.91 16.65 -13.17
C MET A 257 -10.27 17.98 -13.57
N VAL A 258 -8.99 17.99 -13.92
CA VAL A 258 -8.31 19.19 -14.44
C VAL A 258 -8.96 19.70 -15.72
N ARG A 259 -9.32 18.81 -16.65
CA ARG A 259 -10.05 19.20 -17.87
C ARG A 259 -11.40 19.84 -17.55
N ARG A 260 -12.17 19.24 -16.64
CA ARG A 260 -13.45 19.82 -16.19
C ARG A 260 -13.25 21.17 -15.52
N GLU A 261 -12.22 21.31 -14.67
CA GLU A 261 -11.89 22.58 -14.03
C GLU A 261 -11.57 23.67 -15.06
N ASP A 262 -10.79 23.35 -16.09
CA ASP A 262 -10.49 24.27 -17.20
C ASP A 262 -11.76 24.68 -17.97
N GLU A 263 -12.68 23.74 -18.21
CA GLU A 263 -13.98 24.02 -18.83
C GLU A 263 -14.84 24.94 -17.97
N PHE A 264 -14.91 24.68 -16.65
CA PHE A 264 -15.61 25.54 -15.70
C PHE A 264 -14.98 26.93 -15.65
N ARG A 265 -13.65 27.03 -15.62
CA ARG A 265 -12.95 28.31 -15.63
C ARG A 265 -13.28 29.13 -16.88
N ARG A 266 -13.36 28.48 -18.05
CA ARG A 266 -13.81 29.12 -19.31
C ARG A 266 -15.27 29.57 -19.24
N LEU A 267 -16.17 28.75 -18.68
CA LEU A 267 -17.57 29.13 -18.48
C LEU A 267 -17.70 30.35 -17.58
N VAL A 268 -16.99 30.35 -16.45
CA VAL A 268 -16.96 31.44 -15.49
C VAL A 268 -16.44 32.72 -16.14
N ASN A 269 -15.37 32.66 -16.93
CA ASN A 269 -14.87 33.83 -17.67
C ASN A 269 -15.93 34.41 -18.62
N ARG A 270 -16.64 33.56 -19.37
CA ARG A 270 -17.74 33.99 -20.25
C ARG A 270 -18.89 34.64 -19.48
N LEU A 271 -19.21 34.12 -18.28
CA LEU A 271 -20.24 34.73 -17.43
C LEU A 271 -19.83 36.11 -16.93
N HIS A 272 -18.58 36.26 -16.48
CA HIS A 272 -18.04 37.57 -16.07
C HIS A 272 -18.02 38.58 -17.23
N GLU A 273 -17.72 38.15 -18.46
CA GLU A 273 -17.81 39.01 -19.65
C GLU A 273 -19.25 39.46 -19.90
N ARG A 274 -20.22 38.54 -19.84
CA ARG A 274 -21.65 38.87 -19.98
C ARG A 274 -22.15 39.79 -18.88
N GLU A 275 -21.70 39.58 -17.65
CA GLU A 275 -22.04 40.46 -16.52
C GLU A 275 -21.55 41.88 -16.75
N LYS A 276 -20.32 42.06 -17.24
CA LYS A 276 -19.79 43.37 -17.62
C LYS A 276 -20.59 44.02 -18.74
N GLU A 277 -20.95 43.27 -19.79
CA GLU A 277 -21.78 43.77 -20.89
C GLU A 277 -23.17 44.21 -20.40
N LEU A 278 -23.78 43.43 -19.50
CA LEU A 278 -25.07 43.78 -18.91
C LEU A 278 -24.97 45.01 -18.01
N GLY A 279 -23.92 45.12 -17.20
CA GLY A 279 -23.65 46.31 -16.39
C GLY A 279 -23.55 47.58 -17.24
N GLN A 280 -22.80 47.53 -18.35
CA GLN A 280 -22.70 48.65 -19.31
C GLN A 280 -24.06 49.01 -19.93
N ARG A 281 -24.85 48.00 -20.33
CA ARG A 281 -26.21 48.25 -20.86
C ARG A 281 -27.12 48.87 -19.82
N GLU A 282 -27.02 48.43 -18.58
CA GLU A 282 -27.80 48.95 -17.47
C GLU A 282 -27.43 50.41 -17.17
N GLU A 283 -26.13 50.75 -17.16
CA GLU A 283 -25.64 52.14 -17.04
C GLU A 283 -26.20 53.02 -18.17
N LEU A 284 -26.13 52.57 -19.43
CA LEU A 284 -26.69 53.31 -20.56
C LEU A 284 -28.20 53.53 -20.44
N LEU A 285 -28.95 52.52 -19.94
CA LEU A 285 -30.38 52.66 -19.71
C LEU A 285 -30.69 53.62 -18.55
N ARG A 286 -29.88 53.62 -17.48
CA ARG A 286 -29.99 54.59 -16.39
C ARG A 286 -29.74 56.02 -16.86
N GLU A 287 -28.72 56.24 -17.70
CA GLU A 287 -28.44 57.55 -18.29
C GLU A 287 -29.59 58.02 -19.18
N LYS A 288 -30.14 57.14 -20.03
CA LYS A 288 -31.32 57.45 -20.86
C LYS A 288 -32.53 57.80 -20.01
N ALA A 289 -32.78 57.07 -18.91
CA ALA A 289 -33.86 57.37 -17.99
C ALA A 289 -33.69 58.77 -17.37
N ARG A 290 -32.49 59.11 -16.90
CA ARG A 290 -32.18 60.45 -16.38
C ARG A 290 -32.43 61.56 -17.40
N LEU A 291 -31.98 61.39 -18.64
CA LEU A 291 -32.22 62.37 -19.71
C LEU A 291 -33.71 62.53 -20.04
N LEU A 292 -34.48 61.44 -20.00
CA LEU A 292 -35.94 61.50 -20.16
C LEU A 292 -36.60 62.23 -19.01
N ASP A 293 -36.17 61.98 -17.76
CA ASP A 293 -36.66 62.68 -16.58
C ASP A 293 -36.34 64.18 -16.67
N GLU A 294 -35.10 64.56 -17.01
CA GLU A 294 -34.71 65.96 -17.22
C GLU A 294 -35.55 66.64 -18.31
N ARG A 295 -35.78 65.95 -19.43
CA ARG A 295 -36.65 66.45 -20.51
C ARG A 295 -38.09 66.57 -20.04
N HIS A 296 -38.59 65.62 -19.26
CA HIS A 296 -39.93 65.67 -18.71
C HIS A 296 -40.09 66.87 -17.76
N HIS A 297 -39.11 67.11 -16.88
CA HIS A 297 -39.10 68.29 -16.01
C HIS A 297 -39.10 69.59 -16.82
N ALA A 298 -38.25 69.70 -17.85
CA ALA A 298 -38.19 70.89 -18.71
C ALA A 298 -39.51 71.13 -19.47
N LEU A 299 -40.18 70.05 -19.93
CA LEU A 299 -41.50 70.15 -20.56
C LEU A 299 -42.56 70.58 -19.55
N SER A 300 -42.56 69.99 -18.35
CA SER A 300 -43.47 70.38 -17.27
C SER A 300 -43.29 71.85 -16.86
N GLU A 301 -42.06 72.35 -16.77
CA GLU A 301 -41.78 73.77 -16.53
C GLU A 301 -42.32 74.65 -17.67
N ALA A 302 -42.07 74.25 -18.93
CA ALA A 302 -42.60 74.97 -20.08
C ALA A 302 -44.15 74.95 -20.13
N GLU A 303 -44.78 73.85 -19.71
CA GLU A 303 -46.23 73.75 -19.56
C GLU A 303 -46.74 74.71 -18.48
N VAL A 304 -46.12 74.75 -17.31
CA VAL A 304 -46.46 75.73 -16.25
C VAL A 304 -46.30 77.17 -16.75
N ASP A 305 -45.25 77.48 -17.51
CA ASP A 305 -45.07 78.79 -18.12
C ASP A 305 -46.16 79.13 -19.14
N LEU A 306 -46.54 78.15 -19.98
CA LEU A 306 -47.66 78.30 -20.92
C LEU A 306 -48.98 78.46 -20.19
N GLU A 307 -49.22 77.75 -19.09
CA GLU A 307 -50.39 77.90 -18.24
C GLU A 307 -50.44 79.27 -17.58
N ARG A 308 -49.30 79.79 -17.08
CA ARG A 308 -49.20 81.16 -16.58
C ARG A 308 -49.51 82.18 -17.67
N ARG A 309 -48.93 82.04 -18.86
CA ARG A 309 -49.23 82.91 -20.01
C ARG A 309 -50.69 82.81 -20.43
N ARG A 310 -51.25 81.60 -20.45
CA ARG A 310 -52.66 81.34 -20.75
C ARG A 310 -53.55 81.99 -19.70
N TRP A 311 -53.21 81.88 -18.41
CA TRP A 311 -53.92 82.54 -17.32
C TRP A 311 -53.87 84.04 -17.45
N ASP A 312 -52.71 84.64 -17.76
CA ASP A 312 -52.57 86.08 -18.01
C ASP A 312 -53.39 86.52 -19.22
N LEU A 313 -53.37 85.73 -20.30
CA LEU A 313 -54.19 85.96 -21.48
C LEU A 313 -55.66 85.75 -21.18
N GLN A 314 -56.03 84.81 -20.33
CA GLN A 314 -57.41 84.54 -19.91
C GLN A 314 -57.90 85.61 -18.95
N GLN A 315 -57.05 86.22 -18.13
CA GLN A 315 -57.36 87.41 -17.32
C GLN A 315 -57.57 88.64 -18.21
N LYS A 316 -56.69 88.85 -19.20
CA LYS A 316 -56.87 89.87 -20.24
C LYS A 316 -58.13 89.60 -21.07
N ALA A 317 -58.38 88.34 -21.40
CA ALA A 317 -59.51 87.89 -22.19
C ALA A 317 -60.79 87.85 -21.36
N SER A 318 -60.79 87.63 -20.05
CA SER A 318 -61.96 87.71 -19.16
C SER A 318 -62.26 89.15 -18.79
N ALA A 319 -61.26 90.03 -18.75
CA ALA A 319 -61.48 91.46 -18.84
C ALA A 319 -62.15 91.86 -20.18
N LEU A 320 -61.89 91.11 -21.28
CA LEU A 320 -62.59 91.25 -22.57
C LEU A 320 -63.90 90.41 -22.66
N ALA A 321 -64.05 89.33 -21.89
CA ALA A 321 -65.06 88.28 -21.96
C ALA A 321 -66.01 88.25 -20.75
N ALA A 322 -65.93 89.27 -19.89
CA ALA A 322 -67.12 89.97 -19.40
C ALA A 322 -68.11 90.34 -20.54
N GLY A 323 -67.74 90.10 -21.81
CA GLY A 323 -68.60 90.05 -22.98
C GLY A 323 -68.95 88.71 -23.65
N LYS A 324 -68.56 87.48 -23.21
CA LYS A 324 -69.14 86.16 -23.64
C LYS A 324 -68.28 84.94 -23.27
N GLY A 325 -68.89 83.88 -22.74
CA GLY A 325 -68.25 82.60 -22.39
C GLY A 325 -68.57 81.42 -23.33
N LEU A 326 -67.81 80.34 -23.21
CA LEU A 326 -68.23 78.92 -23.24
C LEU A 326 -67.02 77.95 -23.24
N GLU A 327 -67.20 76.84 -22.51
CA GLU A 327 -66.29 75.70 -22.30
C GLU A 327 -66.52 74.59 -23.34
N SER A 328 -65.53 73.71 -23.55
CA SER A 328 -65.79 72.35 -24.07
C SER A 328 -64.73 71.33 -23.64
N THR A 329 -65.20 70.27 -22.99
CA THR A 329 -64.52 69.04 -22.56
C THR A 329 -64.45 68.01 -23.70
N ILE A 330 -63.36 67.22 -23.79
CA ILE A 330 -63.22 66.07 -24.70
C ILE A 330 -63.03 64.79 -23.88
N MET A 331 -63.93 63.81 -24.04
CA MET A 331 -63.82 62.46 -23.49
C MET A 331 -63.24 61.50 -24.54
N VAL A 332 -62.26 60.67 -24.13
CA VAL A 332 -61.73 59.55 -24.92
C VAL A 332 -62.31 58.25 -24.37
N ARG A 333 -62.93 57.44 -25.24
CA ARG A 333 -63.50 56.11 -24.95
C ARG A 333 -62.46 55.03 -25.26
N ALA A 334 -62.26 54.07 -24.37
CA ALA A 334 -61.38 52.91 -24.56
C ALA A 334 -62.15 51.72 -25.21
N PRO A 335 -61.49 50.81 -25.95
CA PRO A 335 -62.14 49.65 -26.57
C PRO A 335 -62.17 48.48 -25.58
N ASP A 336 -63.36 48.10 -25.13
CA ASP A 336 -63.56 47.11 -24.05
C ASP A 336 -63.32 45.65 -24.48
N GLU A 337 -63.25 45.35 -25.77
CA GLU A 337 -63.18 43.97 -26.31
C GLU A 337 -61.77 43.35 -26.20
N GLU A 338 -60.72 44.11 -26.54
CA GLU A 338 -59.32 43.64 -26.43
C GLU A 338 -58.93 43.38 -24.96
N MET A 339 -59.47 44.19 -24.05
CA MET A 339 -59.28 44.03 -22.61
C MET A 339 -59.96 42.77 -22.07
N HIS A 340 -61.05 42.31 -22.69
CA HIS A 340 -61.74 41.10 -22.25
C HIS A 340 -61.02 39.83 -22.72
N GLU A 341 -60.52 39.82 -23.95
CA GLU A 341 -59.71 38.72 -24.49
C GLU A 341 -58.38 38.57 -23.72
N LEU A 342 -57.70 39.69 -23.43
CA LEU A 342 -56.49 39.67 -22.61
C LEU A 342 -56.76 39.13 -21.20
N ARG A 343 -57.88 39.50 -20.58
CA ARG A 343 -58.27 38.96 -19.26
C ARG A 343 -58.51 37.45 -19.32
N SER A 344 -59.15 36.94 -20.38
CA SER A 344 -59.39 35.50 -20.53
C SER A 344 -58.10 34.67 -20.70
N ARG A 345 -57.14 35.19 -21.48
CA ARG A 345 -55.82 34.55 -21.61
C ARG A 345 -55.02 34.61 -20.32
N LEU A 346 -55.18 35.69 -19.55
CA LEU A 346 -54.51 35.85 -18.27
C LEU A 346 -55.04 34.83 -17.25
N THR A 347 -56.36 34.60 -17.21
CA THR A 347 -56.95 33.54 -16.37
C THR A 347 -56.54 32.13 -16.80
N GLU A 348 -56.45 31.85 -18.11
CA GLU A 348 -55.97 30.54 -18.60
C GLU A 348 -54.49 30.30 -18.25
N LEU A 349 -53.65 31.33 -18.35
CA LEU A 349 -52.25 31.26 -17.95
C LEU A 349 -52.10 31.11 -16.43
N GLU A 350 -52.96 31.75 -15.64
CA GLU A 350 -53.00 31.59 -14.18
C GLU A 350 -53.35 30.14 -13.79
N GLU A 351 -54.36 29.53 -14.41
CA GLU A 351 -54.72 28.13 -14.17
C GLU A 351 -53.60 27.16 -14.59
N GLN A 352 -52.94 27.40 -15.72
CA GLN A 352 -51.80 26.59 -16.16
C GLN A 352 -50.60 26.71 -15.20
N MET A 353 -50.35 27.91 -14.68
CA MET A 353 -49.31 28.14 -13.68
C MET A 353 -49.64 27.43 -12.37
N GLU A 354 -50.91 27.47 -11.93
CA GLU A 354 -51.35 26.76 -10.72
C GLU A 354 -51.14 25.24 -10.87
N GLN A 355 -51.60 24.64 -11.97
CA GLN A 355 -51.41 23.21 -12.25
C GLN A 355 -49.91 22.82 -12.30
N ALA A 356 -49.08 23.62 -12.98
CA ALA A 356 -47.64 23.37 -13.02
C ALA A 356 -46.99 23.47 -11.63
N THR A 357 -47.47 24.36 -10.76
CA THR A 357 -46.96 24.45 -9.38
C THR A 357 -47.37 23.25 -8.53
N GLU A 358 -48.58 22.73 -8.70
CA GLU A 358 -49.04 21.52 -8.01
C GLU A 358 -48.26 20.28 -8.44
N GLU A 359 -48.05 20.08 -9.75
CA GLU A 359 -47.25 18.98 -10.27
C GLU A 359 -45.80 19.06 -9.79
N ARG A 360 -45.21 20.26 -9.78
CA ARG A 360 -43.87 20.48 -9.23
C ARG A 360 -43.81 20.14 -7.74
N ASN A 361 -44.83 20.50 -6.98
CA ASN A 361 -44.89 20.19 -5.56
C ASN A 361 -45.01 18.68 -5.31
N ARG A 362 -45.85 17.97 -6.08
CA ARG A 362 -45.95 16.50 -6.03
C ARG A 362 -44.62 15.81 -6.36
N LEU A 363 -43.96 16.23 -7.45
CA LEU A 363 -42.66 15.67 -7.83
C LEU A 363 -41.57 15.96 -6.79
N ASN A 364 -41.63 17.11 -6.11
CA ASN A 364 -40.72 17.42 -5.02
C ASN A 364 -40.95 16.53 -3.80
N GLU A 365 -42.20 16.24 -3.45
CA GLU A 365 -42.55 15.31 -2.36
C GLU A 365 -42.08 13.89 -2.69
N GLU A 366 -42.32 13.40 -3.90
CA GLU A 366 -41.83 12.11 -4.37
C GLU A 366 -40.30 12.04 -4.34
N ARG A 367 -39.62 13.11 -4.77
CA ARG A 367 -38.16 13.19 -4.74
C ARG A 367 -37.62 13.20 -3.31
N ALA A 368 -38.29 13.89 -2.39
CA ALA A 368 -37.92 13.88 -0.97
C ALA A 368 -38.10 12.48 -0.36
N HIS A 369 -39.20 11.79 -0.69
CA HIS A 369 -39.44 10.42 -0.23
C HIS A 369 -38.41 9.42 -0.78
N LEU A 370 -38.08 9.53 -2.08
CA LEU A 370 -37.02 8.72 -2.69
C LEU A 370 -35.65 8.99 -2.06
N ALA A 371 -35.35 10.24 -1.71
CA ALA A 371 -34.10 10.59 -1.02
C ALA A 371 -34.04 9.97 0.39
N THR A 372 -35.15 9.94 1.14
CA THR A 372 -35.19 9.27 2.44
C THR A 372 -34.99 7.76 2.32
N LEU A 373 -35.65 7.11 1.35
CA LEU A 373 -35.46 5.68 1.10
C LEU A 373 -34.02 5.35 0.68
N GLN A 374 -33.39 6.21 -0.13
CA GLN A 374 -31.98 6.04 -0.48
C GLN A 374 -31.06 6.14 0.75
N ALA A 375 -31.33 7.06 1.68
CA ALA A 375 -30.57 7.17 2.93
C ALA A 375 -30.74 5.92 3.80
N ASP A 376 -31.97 5.44 3.99
CA ASP A 376 -32.25 4.22 4.76
C ASP A 376 -31.54 3.00 4.17
N VAL A 377 -31.54 2.86 2.83
CA VAL A 377 -30.81 1.78 2.16
C VAL A 377 -29.30 1.92 2.38
N LYS A 378 -28.73 3.13 2.33
CA LYS A 378 -27.30 3.33 2.63
C LYS A 378 -26.93 2.91 4.05
N ASP A 379 -27.79 3.20 5.02
CA ASP A 379 -27.54 2.82 6.41
C ASP A 379 -27.66 1.29 6.61
N VAL A 380 -28.64 0.65 5.99
CA VAL A 380 -28.73 -0.83 5.99
C VAL A 380 -27.51 -1.45 5.31
N MET A 381 -27.01 -0.87 4.23
CA MET A 381 -25.81 -1.36 3.55
C MET A 381 -24.57 -1.29 4.42
N LYS A 382 -24.36 -0.19 5.16
CA LYS A 382 -23.25 -0.08 6.12
C LYS A 382 -23.32 -1.14 7.22
N ILE A 383 -24.52 -1.38 7.76
CA ILE A 383 -24.72 -2.43 8.77
C ILE A 383 -24.40 -3.82 8.18
N LEU A 384 -24.76 -4.05 6.92
CA LEU A 384 -24.42 -5.30 6.23
C LEU A 384 -22.91 -5.43 5.98
N ASP A 385 -22.21 -4.36 5.60
CA ASP A 385 -20.75 -4.34 5.46
C ASP A 385 -20.04 -4.68 6.78
N ASP A 386 -20.46 -4.04 7.88
CA ASP A 386 -19.90 -4.30 9.21
C ASP A 386 -20.11 -5.77 9.63
N LEU A 387 -21.32 -6.30 9.44
CA LEU A 387 -21.64 -7.70 9.74
C LEU A 387 -20.89 -8.68 8.83
N LEU A 388 -20.64 -8.33 7.57
CA LEU A 388 -19.82 -9.13 6.66
C LEU A 388 -18.34 -9.13 7.08
N GLY A 389 -17.85 -8.03 7.65
CA GLY A 389 -16.50 -7.91 8.22
C GLY A 389 -16.28 -8.76 9.47
N GLU A 390 -17.34 -9.06 10.24
CA GLU A 390 -17.28 -9.92 11.43
C GLU A 390 -17.29 -11.44 11.12
N LEU A 391 -17.52 -11.83 9.86
CA LEU A 391 -17.55 -13.25 9.46
C LEU A 391 -16.14 -13.84 9.31
N SER A 392 -16.02 -15.16 9.48
CA SER A 392 -14.77 -15.87 9.25
C SER A 392 -14.37 -15.84 7.76
N GLU A 393 -13.06 -15.82 7.47
CA GLU A 393 -12.52 -15.71 6.10
C GLU A 393 -13.07 -16.78 5.15
N GLU A 394 -13.35 -17.98 5.63
CA GLU A 394 -13.90 -19.08 4.82
C GLU A 394 -15.33 -18.78 4.32
N LYS A 395 -16.15 -18.13 5.16
CA LYS A 395 -17.52 -17.74 4.80
C LYS A 395 -17.51 -16.55 3.85
N ILE A 396 -16.61 -15.59 4.07
CA ILE A 396 -16.42 -14.44 3.17
C ILE A 396 -16.02 -14.92 1.77
N ARG A 397 -15.06 -15.85 1.65
CA ARG A 397 -14.64 -16.43 0.35
C ARG A 397 -15.76 -17.20 -0.37
N THR A 398 -16.68 -17.77 0.39
CA THR A 398 -17.84 -18.50 -0.16
C THR A 398 -18.91 -17.51 -0.64
N PHE A 399 -19.16 -16.45 0.12
CA PHE A 399 -20.11 -15.39 -0.23
C PHE A 399 -19.64 -14.60 -1.46
N ALA A 400 -18.35 -14.25 -1.53
CA ALA A 400 -17.76 -13.54 -2.67
C ALA A 400 -17.87 -14.30 -4.01
N LYS A 401 -18.04 -15.62 -3.97
CA LYS A 401 -18.26 -16.46 -5.16
C LYS A 401 -19.74 -16.63 -5.52
N SER A 402 -20.66 -16.09 -4.72
CA SER A 402 -22.10 -16.25 -4.92
C SER A 402 -22.69 -15.13 -5.75
N ASP A 403 -23.76 -15.43 -6.49
CA ASP A 403 -24.49 -14.42 -7.29
C ASP A 403 -25.11 -13.30 -6.42
N LYS A 404 -25.28 -13.56 -5.12
CA LYS A 404 -25.76 -12.58 -4.15
C LYS A 404 -24.74 -11.47 -3.91
N PHE A 405 -23.44 -11.76 -4.02
CA PHE A 405 -22.39 -10.75 -3.93
C PHE A 405 -22.38 -9.83 -5.16
N ALA A 406 -22.69 -10.35 -6.35
CA ALA A 406 -22.82 -9.51 -7.55
C ALA A 406 -24.02 -8.55 -7.47
N LEU A 407 -25.10 -8.92 -6.77
CA LEU A 407 -26.22 -8.01 -6.47
C LEU A 407 -25.84 -6.98 -5.41
N TYR A 408 -25.05 -7.39 -4.41
CA TYR A 408 -24.51 -6.53 -3.36
C TYR A 408 -23.61 -5.43 -3.93
N GLU A 409 -22.61 -5.79 -4.75
CA GLU A 409 -21.73 -4.83 -5.44
C GLU A 409 -22.52 -3.86 -6.32
N LYS A 410 -23.50 -4.35 -7.10
CA LYS A 410 -24.34 -3.47 -7.93
C LYS A 410 -25.13 -2.45 -7.13
N VAL A 411 -25.51 -2.77 -5.89
CA VAL A 411 -26.22 -1.84 -5.00
C VAL A 411 -25.26 -0.85 -4.36
N LEU A 412 -24.06 -1.29 -3.95
CA LEU A 412 -23.00 -0.41 -3.46
C LEU A 412 -22.54 0.60 -4.53
N ASP A 413 -22.26 0.13 -5.76
CA ASP A 413 -21.87 0.98 -6.90
C ASP A 413 -22.94 2.03 -7.22
N ARG A 414 -24.22 1.67 -7.14
CA ARG A 414 -25.34 2.59 -7.39
C ARG A 414 -25.53 3.62 -6.28
N LEU A 415 -25.06 3.32 -5.08
CA LEU A 415 -25.18 4.21 -3.92
C LEU A 415 -23.91 5.05 -3.69
N GLU A 416 -22.86 4.82 -4.49
CA GLU A 416 -21.54 5.46 -4.37
C GLU A 416 -20.96 5.31 -2.95
N LEU A 417 -21.09 4.11 -2.36
CA LEU A 417 -20.56 3.75 -1.05
C LEU A 417 -19.17 3.11 -1.13
#